data_AF-A0A0F8X6E4-F1
#
_entry.id   AF-A0A0F8X6E4-F1
#
_cell.length_a   1.000
_cell.length_b   1.000
_cell.length_c   1.000
_cell.angle_alpha   90.00
_cell.angle_beta   90.00
_cell.angle_gamma   90.00
#
_symmetry.space_group_name_H-M   'P 1'
#
loop_
_entity.id
_entity.type
_entity.pdbx_description
1 polymer ?
#
loop_
_entity_poly.entity_id
_entity_poly.type
_entity_poly.pdbx_seq_one_letter_code
_entity_poly.pdbx_strand_id
1 'polypeptide(L)'
;MMPAGGNKKVGRPSNKDYYVYLYLTPNGIPFYVGKGSEDRYKVRGHLGKNSPNPFLKRKIRKVSAKNVKIHFLHKNISEEEVFYWERYWIKYIGRRDKKEGSLCNLTDGGEGPSGYMHTDEAKQKMSDVFKGRIISDETRQKMGAAQKGRLAGEKNPMYGKSAPNKGIPHSDETRQKMSTTQKGRKLSEITKQKMRGPRKPRGPMSAETKQKLSDILKGRVAWNKGVPMSDEIKQKIRNTKKGKKDGS
;
A
#
# COMPACT_ATOMS: atom_id res chain seq x y z
N MET A 1 -26.48 45.72 -2.23
CA MET A 1 -25.43 44.81 -2.72
C MET A 1 -25.43 43.57 -1.84
N MET A 2 -25.93 42.44 -2.33
CA MET A 2 -25.88 41.16 -1.62
C MET A 2 -24.73 40.31 -2.19
N PRO A 3 -23.93 39.63 -1.35
CA PRO A 3 -22.81 38.83 -1.82
C PRO A 3 -23.31 37.54 -2.49
N ALA A 4 -22.79 37.27 -3.69
CA ALA A 4 -23.05 36.08 -4.47
C ALA A 4 -22.61 34.83 -3.70
N GLY A 5 -23.58 33.99 -3.34
CA GLY A 5 -23.35 32.69 -2.72
C GLY A 5 -22.54 31.78 -3.66
N GLY A 6 -21.39 31.33 -3.18
CA GLY A 6 -20.53 30.40 -3.88
C GLY A 6 -21.27 29.12 -4.25
N ASN A 7 -21.29 28.82 -5.55
CA ASN A 7 -21.86 27.62 -6.13
C ASN A 7 -21.01 26.42 -5.68
N LYS A 8 -21.34 25.83 -4.51
CA LYS A 8 -20.80 24.53 -4.10
C LYS A 8 -21.17 23.54 -5.19
N LYS A 9 -20.18 23.04 -5.93
CA LYS A 9 -20.37 21.90 -6.84
C LYS A 9 -20.85 20.72 -6.03
N VAL A 10 -22.18 20.54 -5.95
CA VAL A 10 -22.80 19.31 -5.49
C VAL A 10 -22.29 18.23 -6.45
N GLY A 11 -21.51 17.29 -5.94
CA GLY A 11 -21.02 16.17 -6.74
C GLY A 11 -22.22 15.48 -7.38
N ARG A 12 -22.20 15.32 -8.71
CA ARG A 12 -23.22 14.52 -9.40
C ARG A 12 -23.23 13.13 -8.74
N PRO A 13 -24.37 12.64 -8.23
CA PRO A 13 -24.45 11.25 -7.78
C PRO A 13 -24.08 10.37 -8.97
N SER A 14 -23.13 9.46 -8.77
CA SER A 14 -22.78 8.47 -9.79
C SER A 14 -24.00 7.57 -9.99
N ASN A 15 -24.77 7.82 -11.05
CA ASN A 15 -25.91 7.00 -11.42
C ASN A 15 -25.39 5.67 -12.00
N LYS A 16 -24.89 4.79 -11.12
CA LYS A 16 -24.52 3.43 -11.49
C LYS A 16 -25.79 2.60 -11.47
N ASP A 17 -26.18 2.09 -12.64
CA ASP A 17 -27.27 1.14 -12.74
C ASP A 17 -26.84 -0.19 -12.12
N TYR A 18 -27.53 -0.59 -11.05
CA TYR A 18 -27.33 -1.90 -10.45
C TYR A 18 -28.40 -2.88 -10.90
N TYR A 19 -28.05 -4.16 -10.83
CA TYR A 19 -28.92 -5.26 -11.22
C TYR A 19 -28.72 -6.49 -10.33
N VAL A 20 -29.74 -7.33 -10.30
CA VAL A 20 -29.69 -8.69 -9.74
C VAL A 20 -29.88 -9.69 -10.87
N TYR A 21 -29.03 -10.71 -10.93
CA TYR A 21 -29.00 -11.71 -11.98
C TYR A 21 -28.92 -13.14 -11.43
N LEU A 22 -29.42 -14.08 -12.21
CA LEU A 22 -29.32 -15.51 -12.01
C LEU A 22 -28.37 -16.13 -13.02
N TYR A 23 -27.59 -17.10 -12.58
CA TYR A 23 -27.05 -18.12 -13.48
C TYR A 23 -27.91 -19.37 -13.44
N LEU A 24 -28.30 -19.79 -14.63
CA LEU A 24 -29.16 -20.91 -14.91
C LEU A 24 -28.36 -21.96 -15.70
N THR A 25 -28.62 -23.23 -15.41
CA THR A 25 -28.15 -24.33 -16.28
C THR A 25 -28.86 -24.27 -17.64
N PRO A 26 -28.39 -25.01 -18.67
CA PRO A 26 -29.11 -25.14 -19.93
C PRO A 26 -30.58 -25.51 -19.78
N ASN A 27 -30.87 -26.33 -18.76
CA ASN A 27 -32.20 -26.84 -18.41
C ASN A 27 -33.02 -25.84 -17.57
N GLY A 28 -32.55 -24.60 -17.38
CA GLY A 28 -33.30 -23.55 -16.67
C GLY A 28 -33.18 -23.61 -15.14
N ILE A 29 -32.43 -24.55 -14.57
CA ILE A 29 -32.28 -24.66 -13.11
C ILE A 29 -31.34 -23.55 -12.59
N PRO A 30 -31.78 -22.67 -11.66
CA PRO A 30 -30.91 -21.67 -11.04
C PRO A 30 -29.87 -22.32 -10.17
N PHE A 31 -28.63 -21.84 -10.23
CA PHE A 31 -27.54 -22.33 -9.39
C PHE A 31 -26.69 -21.23 -8.77
N TYR A 32 -26.95 -19.97 -9.09
CA TYR A 32 -26.30 -18.83 -8.46
C TYR A 32 -27.16 -17.57 -8.62
N VAL A 33 -27.26 -16.80 -7.54
CA VAL A 33 -27.80 -15.43 -7.54
C VAL A 33 -26.62 -14.49 -7.36
N GLY A 34 -26.51 -13.46 -8.19
CA GLY A 34 -25.50 -12.44 -8.04
C GLY A 34 -26.09 -11.05 -8.20
N LYS A 35 -25.43 -10.08 -7.59
CA LYS A 35 -25.64 -8.66 -7.87
C LYS A 35 -24.45 -8.03 -8.56
N GLY A 36 -24.67 -6.91 -9.22
CA GLY A 36 -23.57 -6.10 -9.72
C GLY A 36 -24.00 -4.89 -10.52
N SER A 37 -23.00 -4.19 -11.04
CA SER A 37 -23.11 -3.17 -12.07
C SER A 37 -22.13 -3.51 -13.20
N GLU A 38 -22.28 -2.84 -14.34
CA GLU A 38 -21.42 -3.01 -15.51
C GLU A 38 -21.31 -4.50 -15.93
N ASP A 39 -20.10 -5.03 -16.04
CA ASP A 39 -19.79 -6.35 -16.58
C ASP A 39 -19.72 -7.48 -15.53
N ARG A 40 -20.12 -7.22 -14.28
CA ARG A 40 -20.00 -8.20 -13.19
C ARG A 40 -20.77 -9.50 -13.41
N TYR A 41 -21.85 -9.46 -14.19
CA TYR A 41 -22.59 -10.67 -14.57
C TYR A 41 -21.80 -11.60 -15.51
N LYS A 42 -20.67 -11.18 -16.09
CA LYS A 42 -19.91 -12.02 -17.03
C LYS A 42 -19.28 -13.23 -16.32
N VAL A 43 -19.61 -14.43 -16.80
CA VAL A 43 -19.14 -15.73 -16.26
C VAL A 43 -17.62 -15.81 -16.16
N ARG A 44 -16.88 -15.21 -17.11
CA ARG A 44 -15.41 -15.20 -17.12
C ARG A 44 -14.81 -14.62 -15.84
N GLY A 45 -15.46 -13.61 -15.23
CA GLY A 45 -15.00 -13.00 -13.98
C GLY A 45 -14.92 -13.99 -12.82
N HIS A 46 -15.75 -15.03 -12.83
CA HIS A 46 -15.82 -16.04 -11.76
C HIS A 46 -14.85 -17.21 -11.95
N LEU A 47 -14.11 -17.26 -13.07
CA LEU A 47 -13.21 -18.36 -13.41
C LEU A 47 -11.73 -18.11 -13.07
N GLY A 48 -11.40 -16.92 -12.56
CA GLY A 48 -10.03 -16.54 -12.20
C GLY A 48 -9.36 -17.45 -11.17
N LYS A 49 -8.03 -17.39 -11.07
CA LYS A 49 -7.23 -18.23 -10.14
C LYS A 49 -7.70 -18.06 -8.69
N ASN A 50 -7.97 -16.82 -8.30
CA ASN A 50 -8.38 -16.43 -6.94
C ASN A 50 -9.90 -16.17 -6.84
N SER A 51 -10.72 -16.95 -7.56
CA SER A 51 -12.19 -16.80 -7.47
C SER A 51 -12.66 -17.02 -6.03
N PRO A 52 -13.41 -16.08 -5.43
CA PRO A 52 -13.82 -16.17 -4.04
C PRO A 52 -14.83 -17.30 -3.78
N ASN A 53 -15.51 -17.78 -4.82
CA ASN A 53 -16.48 -18.87 -4.72
C ASN A 53 -16.03 -20.12 -5.50
N PRO A 54 -15.34 -21.09 -4.85
CA PRO A 54 -14.87 -22.30 -5.51
C PRO A 54 -16.01 -23.22 -5.97
N PHE A 55 -17.16 -23.24 -5.29
CA PHE A 55 -18.31 -24.06 -5.69
C PHE A 55 -18.96 -23.56 -6.98
N LEU A 56 -19.13 -22.24 -7.09
CA LEU A 56 -19.61 -21.59 -8.31
C LEU A 56 -18.68 -21.89 -9.48
N LYS A 57 -17.37 -21.71 -9.28
CA LYS A 57 -16.34 -22.01 -10.29
C LYS A 57 -16.41 -23.47 -10.76
N ARG A 58 -16.52 -24.43 -9.84
CA ARG A 58 -16.67 -25.86 -10.17
C ARG A 58 -17.97 -26.13 -10.92
N LYS A 59 -19.09 -25.50 -10.52
CA LYS A 59 -20.39 -25.65 -11.18
C LYS A 59 -20.37 -25.09 -12.60
N ILE A 60 -19.82 -23.90 -12.81
CA ILE A 60 -19.63 -23.29 -14.14
C ILE A 60 -18.78 -24.20 -15.03
N ARG A 61 -17.67 -24.74 -14.51
CA ARG A 61 -16.82 -25.69 -15.26
C ARG A 61 -17.58 -26.95 -15.66
N LYS A 62 -18.40 -27.50 -14.77
CA LYS A 62 -19.23 -28.68 -15.05
C LYS A 62 -20.30 -28.40 -16.11
N VAL A 63 -20.92 -27.22 -16.07
CA VAL A 63 -21.96 -26.81 -17.02
C VAL A 63 -21.36 -26.38 -18.37
N SER A 64 -20.09 -25.97 -18.39
CA SER A 64 -19.43 -25.16 -19.42
C SER A 64 -19.88 -23.70 -19.40
N ALA A 65 -18.92 -22.77 -19.45
CA ALA A 65 -19.18 -21.33 -19.35
C ALA A 65 -20.08 -20.81 -20.49
N LYS A 66 -20.01 -21.42 -21.68
CA LYS A 66 -20.86 -21.06 -22.84
C LYS A 66 -22.33 -21.46 -22.66
N ASN A 67 -22.57 -22.43 -21.78
CA ASN A 67 -23.88 -23.04 -21.55
C ASN A 67 -24.60 -22.44 -20.33
N VAL A 68 -23.95 -21.50 -19.62
CA VAL A 68 -24.58 -20.78 -18.51
C VAL A 68 -25.51 -19.72 -19.09
N LYS A 69 -26.81 -19.88 -18.83
CA LYS A 69 -27.82 -18.88 -19.18
C LYS A 69 -27.87 -17.82 -18.08
N ILE A 70 -27.92 -16.55 -18.46
CA ILE A 70 -27.94 -15.42 -17.54
C ILE A 70 -29.32 -14.77 -17.63
N HIS A 71 -30.00 -14.64 -16.50
CA HIS A 71 -31.32 -14.01 -16.43
C HIS A 71 -31.28 -12.85 -15.44
N PHE A 72 -31.66 -11.65 -15.86
CA PHE A 72 -31.70 -10.47 -15.00
C PHE A 72 -33.09 -10.35 -14.37
N LEU A 73 -33.15 -10.39 -13.04
CA LEU A 73 -34.41 -10.30 -12.28
C LEU A 73 -34.83 -8.84 -12.08
N HIS A 74 -33.86 -7.98 -11.77
CA HIS A 74 -34.06 -6.55 -11.57
C HIS A 74 -32.94 -5.78 -12.27
N LYS A 75 -33.27 -4.66 -12.90
CA LYS A 75 -32.34 -3.76 -13.62
C LYS A 75 -32.63 -2.31 -13.26
N ASN A 76 -31.62 -1.45 -13.35
CA ASN A 76 -31.72 -0.01 -13.12
C ASN A 76 -32.32 0.32 -11.74
N ILE A 77 -31.93 -0.48 -10.74
CA ILE A 77 -32.38 -0.31 -9.36
C ILE A 77 -31.26 0.29 -8.52
N SER A 78 -31.65 0.91 -7.41
CA SER A 78 -30.71 1.48 -6.45
C SER A 78 -29.86 0.40 -5.78
N GLU A 79 -28.77 0.84 -5.17
CA GLU A 79 -27.88 -0.05 -4.43
C GLU A 79 -28.61 -0.76 -3.27
N GLU A 80 -29.43 -0.03 -2.51
CA GLU A 80 -30.22 -0.57 -1.39
C GLU A 80 -31.21 -1.65 -1.85
N GLU A 81 -31.91 -1.41 -2.95
CA GLU A 81 -32.83 -2.37 -3.56
C GLU A 81 -32.09 -3.63 -4.02
N VAL A 82 -30.88 -3.50 -4.58
CA VAL A 82 -30.09 -4.66 -4.98
C VAL A 82 -29.72 -5.53 -3.78
N PHE A 83 -29.36 -4.94 -2.64
CA PHE A 83 -29.08 -5.70 -1.42
C PHE A 83 -30.32 -6.44 -0.93
N TYR A 84 -31.48 -5.79 -0.96
CA TYR A 84 -32.75 -6.40 -0.57
C TYR A 84 -33.10 -7.58 -1.49
N TRP A 85 -33.11 -7.35 -2.81
CA TRP A 85 -33.49 -8.36 -3.80
C TRP A 85 -32.51 -9.53 -3.85
N GLU A 86 -31.19 -9.30 -3.69
CA GLU A 86 -30.21 -10.39 -3.59
C GLU A 86 -30.54 -11.34 -2.42
N ARG A 87 -30.79 -10.77 -1.22
CA ARG A 87 -31.17 -11.56 -0.05
C ARG A 87 -32.49 -12.29 -0.25
N TYR A 88 -33.48 -11.59 -0.81
CA TYR A 88 -34.79 -12.16 -1.10
C TYR A 88 -34.66 -13.39 -1.99
N TRP A 89 -33.98 -13.28 -3.14
CA TRP A 89 -33.87 -14.38 -4.11
C TRP A 89 -32.98 -15.53 -3.61
N ILE A 90 -31.93 -15.26 -2.83
CA ILE A 90 -31.14 -16.33 -2.21
C ILE A 90 -31.99 -17.13 -1.22
N LYS A 91 -32.77 -16.43 -0.38
CA LYS A 91 -33.68 -17.08 0.58
C LYS A 91 -34.82 -17.82 -0.11
N TYR A 92 -35.40 -17.23 -1.15
CA TYR A 92 -36.53 -17.79 -1.88
C TYR A 92 -36.17 -19.08 -2.64
N ILE A 93 -35.02 -19.12 -3.32
CA ILE A 93 -34.58 -20.31 -4.08
C ILE A 93 -33.87 -21.33 -3.17
N GLY A 94 -33.17 -20.87 -2.14
CA GLY A 94 -32.50 -21.72 -1.16
C GLY A 94 -31.08 -22.14 -1.55
N ARG A 95 -30.21 -22.25 -0.52
CA ARG A 95 -28.81 -22.62 -0.69
C ARG A 95 -28.58 -24.11 -0.59
N ARG A 96 -27.64 -24.62 -1.40
CA ARG A 96 -27.31 -26.05 -1.43
C ARG A 96 -26.61 -26.53 -0.17
N ASP A 97 -25.71 -25.73 0.39
CA ASP A 97 -24.95 -26.12 1.59
C ASP A 97 -25.83 -26.22 2.83
N LYS A 98 -26.91 -25.43 2.90
CA LYS A 98 -27.97 -25.56 3.91
C LYS A 98 -29.03 -26.62 3.59
N LYS A 99 -28.92 -27.29 2.44
CA LYS A 99 -29.93 -28.23 1.90
C LYS A 99 -31.32 -27.59 1.69
N GLU A 100 -31.36 -26.29 1.47
CA GLU A 100 -32.60 -25.52 1.25
C GLU A 100 -32.91 -25.33 -0.24
N GLY A 101 -31.92 -25.53 -1.13
CA GLY A 101 -32.11 -25.35 -2.56
C GLY A 101 -30.89 -25.65 -3.42
N SER A 102 -30.85 -25.07 -4.62
CA SER A 102 -29.85 -25.39 -5.65
C SER A 102 -28.68 -24.39 -5.73
N LEU A 103 -28.74 -23.27 -5.01
CA LEU A 103 -27.77 -22.19 -5.14
C LEU A 103 -26.40 -22.55 -4.59
N CYS A 104 -25.35 -22.11 -5.29
CA CYS A 104 -23.95 -22.22 -4.92
C CYS A 104 -23.43 -20.96 -4.18
N ASN A 105 -24.33 -20.07 -3.75
CA ASN A 105 -23.99 -18.90 -2.92
C ASN A 105 -23.39 -19.36 -1.59
N LEU A 106 -22.37 -18.64 -1.11
CA LEU A 106 -21.66 -18.94 0.14
C LEU A 106 -22.25 -18.22 1.37
N THR A 107 -23.08 -17.22 1.12
CA THR A 107 -23.66 -16.33 2.13
C THR A 107 -25.15 -16.15 1.83
N ASP A 108 -25.93 -15.70 2.80
CA ASP A 108 -27.37 -15.48 2.64
C ASP A 108 -27.70 -14.18 1.87
N GLY A 109 -26.68 -13.56 1.26
CA GLY A 109 -26.76 -12.23 0.66
C GLY A 109 -26.65 -11.12 1.69
N GLY A 110 -26.53 -9.88 1.22
CA GLY A 110 -26.44 -8.71 2.10
C GLY A 110 -25.02 -8.32 2.51
N GLU A 111 -24.02 -9.14 2.20
CA GLU A 111 -22.62 -8.83 2.47
C GLU A 111 -22.03 -7.97 1.34
N GLY A 112 -21.74 -6.71 1.65
CA GLY A 112 -20.85 -5.81 0.91
C GLY A 112 -21.28 -5.41 -0.51
N PRO A 113 -20.91 -4.20 -0.99
CA PRO A 113 -21.22 -3.78 -2.34
C PRO A 113 -20.46 -4.61 -3.38
N SER A 114 -20.95 -4.58 -4.62
CA SER A 114 -20.22 -5.17 -5.73
C SER A 114 -18.89 -4.45 -5.94
N GLY A 115 -17.78 -5.05 -5.49
CA GLY A 115 -16.46 -4.40 -5.52
C GLY A 115 -16.05 -3.76 -4.20
N TYR A 116 -16.59 -4.24 -3.07
CA TYR A 116 -16.22 -3.95 -1.68
C TYR A 116 -14.98 -3.05 -1.51
N MET A 117 -15.22 -1.74 -1.42
CA MET A 117 -14.29 -0.82 -0.79
C MET A 117 -14.70 -0.74 0.67
N HIS A 118 -13.78 -1.02 1.60
CA HIS A 118 -14.04 -0.84 3.03
C HIS A 118 -14.59 0.57 3.29
N THR A 119 -15.63 0.67 4.12
CA THR A 119 -16.10 1.97 4.61
C THR A 119 -14.96 2.69 5.32
N ASP A 120 -14.97 4.02 5.33
CA ASP A 120 -13.88 4.77 5.98
C ASP A 120 -13.81 4.46 7.48
N GLU A 121 -14.94 4.18 8.12
CA GLU A 121 -14.99 3.68 9.50
C GLU A 121 -14.32 2.30 9.66
N ALA A 122 -14.54 1.36 8.73
CA ALA A 122 -13.88 0.05 8.77
C ALA A 122 -12.38 0.17 8.48
N LYS A 123 -11.96 1.04 7.54
CA LYS A 123 -10.55 1.36 7.31
C LYS A 123 -9.91 1.95 8.56
N GLN A 124 -10.62 2.83 9.26
CA GLN A 124 -10.15 3.46 10.47
C GLN A 124 -10.03 2.45 11.61
N LYS A 125 -11.03 1.61 11.86
CA LYS A 125 -10.96 0.51 12.85
C LYS A 125 -9.80 -0.44 12.57
N MET A 126 -9.61 -0.86 11.31
CA MET A 126 -8.46 -1.67 10.93
C MET A 126 -7.14 -0.93 11.15
N SER A 127 -7.05 0.33 10.72
CA SER A 127 -5.88 1.19 10.97
C SER A 127 -5.56 1.25 12.46
N ASP A 128 -6.55 1.49 13.32
CA ASP A 128 -6.37 1.61 14.77
C ASP A 128 -5.91 0.30 15.40
N VAL A 129 -6.42 -0.86 14.95
CA VAL A 129 -5.94 -2.19 15.37
C VAL A 129 -4.48 -2.42 14.99
N PHE A 130 -4.05 -1.97 13.80
CA PHE A 130 -2.67 -2.18 13.34
C PHE A 130 -1.70 -1.09 13.82
N LYS A 131 -2.21 0.08 14.20
CA LYS A 131 -1.40 1.22 14.65
C LYS A 131 -0.83 0.91 16.04
N GLY A 132 0.50 0.79 16.10
CA GLY A 132 1.20 0.46 17.34
C GLY A 132 1.31 -1.04 17.62
N ARG A 133 0.86 -1.93 16.71
CA ARG A 133 1.08 -3.37 16.83
C ARG A 133 2.58 -3.68 16.88
N ILE A 134 3.06 -4.13 18.04
CA ILE A 134 4.43 -4.60 18.21
C ILE A 134 4.47 -6.07 17.80
N ILE A 135 5.28 -6.37 16.79
CA ILE A 135 5.55 -7.75 16.38
C ILE A 135 6.52 -8.36 17.41
N SER A 136 6.26 -9.59 17.85
CA SER A 136 7.12 -10.29 18.82
C SER A 136 8.56 -10.43 18.30
N ASP A 137 9.53 -10.45 19.22
CA ASP A 137 10.94 -10.56 18.85
C ASP A 137 11.24 -11.82 18.05
N GLU A 138 10.61 -12.95 18.40
CA GLU A 138 10.73 -14.20 17.66
C GLU A 138 10.24 -14.06 16.20
N THR A 139 9.07 -13.42 16.00
CA THR A 139 8.53 -13.19 14.64
C THR A 139 9.41 -12.22 13.86
N ARG A 140 9.94 -11.19 14.53
CA ARG A 140 10.88 -10.22 13.95
C ARG A 140 12.17 -10.90 13.49
N GLN A 141 12.69 -11.83 14.29
CA GLN A 141 13.87 -12.63 13.95
C GLN A 141 13.58 -13.58 12.77
N LYS A 142 12.45 -14.30 12.76
CA LYS A 142 12.06 -15.18 11.64
C LYS A 142 11.93 -14.41 10.32
N MET A 143 11.26 -13.26 10.34
CA MET A 143 11.17 -12.39 9.15
C MET A 143 12.55 -11.87 8.72
N GLY A 144 13.39 -11.47 9.68
CA GLY A 144 14.75 -11.03 9.42
C GLY A 144 15.59 -12.12 8.75
N ALA A 145 15.56 -13.34 9.28
CA ALA A 145 16.27 -14.50 8.74
C ALA A 145 15.80 -14.83 7.31
N ALA A 146 14.49 -14.81 7.06
CA ALA A 146 13.92 -15.08 5.74
C ALA A 146 14.29 -14.02 4.68
N GLN A 147 14.44 -12.75 5.09
CA GLN A 147 14.81 -11.67 4.16
C GLN A 147 16.33 -11.52 3.99
N LYS A 148 17.12 -11.95 4.96
CA LYS A 148 18.58 -11.82 4.92
C LYS A 148 19.15 -12.57 3.72
N GLY A 149 19.82 -11.84 2.83
CA GLY A 149 20.47 -12.42 1.65
C GLY A 149 19.56 -12.68 0.45
N ARG A 150 18.24 -12.44 0.56
CA ARG A 150 17.28 -12.68 -0.54
C ARG A 150 17.57 -11.83 -1.79
N LEU A 151 17.99 -10.59 -1.59
CA LEU A 151 18.34 -9.62 -2.64
C LEU A 151 19.72 -9.00 -2.36
N ALA A 152 20.70 -9.83 -2.00
CA ALA A 152 22.08 -9.40 -1.77
C ALA A 152 23.00 -9.93 -2.86
N GLY A 153 23.98 -9.12 -3.27
CA GLY A 153 24.93 -9.49 -4.32
C GLY A 153 24.22 -9.85 -5.61
N GLU A 154 24.79 -10.81 -6.34
CA GLU A 154 24.29 -11.31 -7.63
C GLU A 154 22.84 -11.83 -7.60
N LYS A 155 22.31 -12.19 -6.42
CA LYS A 155 20.91 -12.59 -6.25
C LYS A 155 19.93 -11.43 -6.43
N ASN A 156 20.41 -10.19 -6.38
CA ASN A 156 19.62 -9.02 -6.71
C ASN A 156 19.71 -8.75 -8.22
N PRO A 157 18.58 -8.76 -8.96
CA PRO A 157 18.55 -8.45 -10.40
C PRO A 157 19.14 -7.09 -10.78
N MET A 158 19.24 -6.18 -9.81
CA MET A 158 19.83 -4.83 -9.93
C MET A 158 21.28 -4.74 -9.44
N TYR A 159 21.88 -5.83 -8.99
CA TYR A 159 23.30 -5.84 -8.60
C TYR A 159 24.19 -5.56 -9.81
N GLY A 160 25.15 -4.65 -9.64
CA GLY A 160 26.03 -4.19 -10.73
C GLY A 160 25.37 -3.26 -11.76
N LYS A 161 24.05 -3.07 -11.73
CA LYS A 161 23.34 -2.20 -12.68
C LYS A 161 23.17 -0.80 -12.10
N SER A 162 23.43 0.22 -12.93
CA SER A 162 23.09 1.60 -12.57
C SER A 162 21.59 1.79 -12.61
N ALA A 163 21.03 2.51 -11.63
CA ALA A 163 19.62 2.87 -11.65
C ALA A 163 19.32 3.69 -12.93
N PRO A 164 18.21 3.45 -13.64
CA PRO A 164 17.87 4.15 -14.88
C PRO A 164 17.85 5.68 -14.72
N ASN A 165 17.52 6.15 -13.52
CA ASN A 165 17.39 7.58 -13.20
C ASN A 165 18.62 8.15 -12.48
N LYS A 166 19.75 7.43 -12.51
CA LYS A 166 20.99 7.88 -11.85
C LYS A 166 21.46 9.17 -12.52
N GLY A 167 21.53 10.25 -11.74
CA GLY A 167 21.99 11.57 -12.22
C GLY A 167 20.87 12.48 -12.76
N ILE A 168 19.63 12.02 -12.84
CA ILE A 168 18.49 12.88 -13.22
C ILE A 168 18.04 13.65 -11.96
N PRO A 169 18.14 14.99 -11.93
CA PRO A 169 17.68 15.77 -10.80
C PRO A 169 16.15 15.75 -10.71
N HIS A 170 15.62 15.74 -9.49
CA HIS A 170 14.19 15.91 -9.26
C HIS A 170 13.73 17.30 -9.71
N SER A 171 12.54 17.39 -10.31
CA SER A 171 11.90 18.67 -10.62
C SER A 171 11.67 19.51 -9.37
N ASP A 172 11.59 20.83 -9.53
CA ASP A 172 11.40 21.75 -8.40
C ASP A 172 10.08 21.49 -7.66
N GLU A 173 9.01 21.17 -8.37
CA GLU A 173 7.73 20.78 -7.76
C GLU A 173 7.88 19.52 -6.88
N THR A 174 8.63 18.53 -7.36
CA THR A 174 8.90 17.29 -6.60
C THR A 174 9.76 17.57 -5.38
N ARG A 175 10.77 18.44 -5.52
CA ARG A 175 11.64 18.88 -4.42
C ARG A 175 10.84 19.61 -3.35
N GLN A 176 9.91 20.47 -3.74
CA GLN A 176 9.02 21.18 -2.82
C GLN A 176 8.10 20.20 -2.07
N LYS A 177 7.45 19.25 -2.76
CA LYS A 177 6.62 18.21 -2.13
C LYS A 177 7.39 17.35 -1.13
N MET A 178 8.62 16.95 -1.47
CA MET A 178 9.48 16.22 -0.54
C MET A 178 9.87 17.09 0.66
N SER A 179 10.20 18.36 0.44
CA SER A 179 10.55 19.31 1.49
C SER A 179 9.39 19.52 2.48
N THR A 180 8.18 19.80 2.00
CA THR A 180 7.00 20.01 2.85
C THR A 180 6.66 18.77 3.67
N THR A 181 6.76 17.57 3.08
CA THR A 181 6.51 16.29 3.76
C THR A 181 7.52 15.99 4.87
N GLN A 182 8.78 16.40 4.68
CA GLN A 182 9.83 16.17 5.67
C GLN A 182 9.88 17.24 6.76
N LYS A 183 9.46 18.46 6.45
CA LYS A 183 9.43 19.56 7.41
C LYS A 183 8.47 19.21 8.56
N GLY A 184 9.00 19.14 9.79
CA GLY A 184 8.23 18.83 10.99
C GLY A 184 8.22 17.34 11.39
N ARG A 185 8.86 16.44 10.63
CA ARG A 185 9.05 15.06 11.08
C ARG A 185 9.96 15.03 12.32
N LYS A 186 9.36 14.76 13.49
CA LYS A 186 10.10 14.53 14.74
C LYS A 186 10.51 13.06 14.82
N LEU A 187 11.81 12.82 15.08
CA LEU A 187 12.28 11.48 15.41
C LEU A 187 11.64 11.03 16.74
N SER A 188 11.22 9.77 16.81
CA SER A 188 10.76 9.14 18.06
C SER A 188 11.86 9.17 19.13
N GLU A 189 11.51 9.23 20.40
CA GLU A 189 12.48 9.22 21.51
C GLU A 189 13.40 7.99 21.50
N ILE A 190 12.88 6.81 21.16
CA ILE A 190 13.68 5.58 21.01
C ILE A 190 14.78 5.75 19.96
N THR A 191 14.45 6.38 18.83
CA THR A 191 15.41 6.64 17.75
C THR A 191 16.45 7.69 18.17
N LYS A 192 16.03 8.73 18.88
CA LYS A 192 16.96 9.73 19.44
C LYS A 192 17.92 9.12 20.45
N GLN A 193 17.44 8.25 21.34
CA GLN A 193 18.29 7.54 22.31
C GLN A 193 19.32 6.65 21.61
N LYS A 194 18.94 5.89 20.58
CA LYS A 194 19.89 5.09 19.78
C LYS A 194 20.95 5.94 19.08
N MET A 195 20.57 7.14 18.61
CA MET A 195 21.51 8.08 18.02
C MET A 195 22.45 8.75 19.03
N ARG A 196 21.98 8.94 20.28
CA ARG A 196 22.77 9.45 21.41
C ARG A 196 23.70 8.41 22.01
N GLY A 197 23.45 7.13 21.75
CA GLY A 197 24.26 6.02 22.26
C GLY A 197 25.72 6.08 21.77
N PRO A 198 26.63 5.38 22.48
CA PRO A 198 28.05 5.37 22.14
C PRO A 198 28.26 4.84 20.72
N ARG A 199 28.91 5.65 19.87
CA ARG A 199 29.35 5.19 18.55
C ARG A 199 30.50 4.21 18.76
N LYS A 200 30.44 3.05 18.10
CA LYS A 200 31.59 2.13 18.08
C LYS A 200 32.83 2.92 17.58
N PRO A 201 33.98 2.83 18.28
CA PRO A 201 35.20 3.44 17.79
C PRO A 201 35.47 2.87 16.40
N ARG A 202 35.57 3.76 15.41
CA ARG A 202 35.99 3.35 14.07
C ARG A 202 37.47 3.00 14.17
N GLY A 203 37.83 1.76 13.83
CA GLY A 203 39.22 1.34 13.76
C GLY A 203 40.02 2.19 12.75
N PRO A 204 41.36 2.13 12.80
CA PRO A 204 42.20 2.83 11.84
C PRO A 204 41.87 2.39 10.41
N MET A 205 41.83 3.36 9.49
CA MET A 205 41.57 3.11 8.07
C MET A 205 42.63 2.15 7.50
N SER A 206 42.21 1.17 6.68
CA SER A 206 43.15 0.23 6.04
C SER A 206 44.16 0.97 5.15
N ALA A 207 45.36 0.41 4.99
CA ALA A 207 46.42 0.99 4.18
C ALA A 207 45.95 1.27 2.73
N GLU A 208 45.25 0.32 2.13
CA GLU A 208 44.70 0.45 0.77
C GLU A 208 43.69 1.60 0.65
N THR A 209 42.82 1.78 1.64
CA THR A 209 41.84 2.88 1.65
C THR A 209 42.51 4.22 1.87
N LYS A 210 43.55 4.28 2.72
CA LYS A 210 44.36 5.50 2.92
C LYS A 210 45.05 5.92 1.63
N GLN A 211 45.59 4.95 0.87
CA GLN A 211 46.28 5.22 -0.38
C GLN A 211 45.34 5.78 -1.45
N LYS A 212 44.18 5.14 -1.66
CA LYS A 212 43.12 5.65 -2.55
C LYS A 212 42.65 7.05 -2.17
N LEU A 213 42.48 7.32 -0.88
CA LEU A 213 42.10 8.64 -0.39
C LEU A 213 43.21 9.66 -0.66
N SER A 214 44.48 9.28 -0.45
CA SER A 214 45.63 10.13 -0.71
C SER A 214 45.72 10.50 -2.19
N ASP A 215 45.50 9.56 -3.10
CA ASP A 215 45.56 9.79 -4.55
C ASP A 215 44.45 10.76 -5.00
N ILE A 216 43.24 10.64 -4.44
CA ILE A 216 42.10 11.55 -4.73
C ILE A 216 42.34 12.98 -4.20
N LEU A 217 43.00 13.09 -3.05
CA LEU A 217 43.26 14.38 -2.40
C LEU A 217 44.50 15.07 -2.95
N LYS A 218 45.43 14.34 -3.57
CA LYS A 218 46.66 14.88 -4.15
C LYS A 218 46.30 15.92 -5.21
N GLY A 219 46.79 17.14 -5.03
CA GLY A 219 46.55 18.26 -5.95
C GLY A 219 45.25 19.04 -5.71
N ARG A 220 44.37 18.63 -4.78
CA ARG A 220 43.21 19.47 -4.42
C ARG A 220 43.65 20.67 -3.59
N VAL A 221 43.46 21.86 -4.15
CA VAL A 221 43.60 23.13 -3.41
C VAL A 221 42.32 23.35 -2.60
N ALA A 222 42.46 23.52 -1.28
CA ALA A 222 41.33 23.89 -0.44
C ALA A 222 40.80 25.27 -0.83
N TRP A 223 39.48 25.44 -0.91
CA TRP A 223 38.82 26.67 -1.35
C TRP A 223 39.16 27.91 -0.49
N ASN A 224 39.62 27.68 0.74
CA ASN A 224 40.04 28.70 1.69
C ASN A 224 41.56 28.92 1.71
N LYS A 225 42.31 28.31 0.79
CA LYS A 225 43.76 28.50 0.71
C LYS A 225 44.06 29.97 0.42
N GLY A 226 44.76 30.64 1.34
CA GLY A 226 45.10 32.06 1.25
C GLY A 226 44.04 33.03 1.80
N VAL A 227 42.86 32.55 2.21
CA VAL A 227 41.86 33.40 2.87
C VAL A 227 42.19 33.49 4.37
N PRO A 228 42.57 34.67 4.90
CA PRO A 228 42.84 34.81 6.32
C PRO A 228 41.56 34.58 7.13
N MET A 229 41.68 33.81 8.21
CA MET A 229 40.58 33.57 9.13
C MET A 229 40.13 34.90 9.75
N SER A 230 38.82 35.17 9.80
CA SER A 230 38.30 36.37 10.43
C SER A 230 38.57 36.37 11.94
N ASP A 231 38.72 37.56 12.52
CA ASP A 231 39.07 37.70 13.93
C ASP A 231 37.97 37.17 14.86
N GLU A 232 36.70 37.23 14.45
CA GLU A 232 35.59 36.60 15.17
C GLU A 232 35.74 35.07 15.25
N ILE A 233 36.17 34.42 14.17
CA ILE A 233 36.36 32.97 14.14
C ILE A 233 37.60 32.61 14.96
N LYS A 234 38.69 33.40 14.88
CA LYS A 234 39.86 33.21 15.75
C LYS A 234 39.49 33.30 17.23
N GLN A 235 38.64 34.26 17.60
CA GLN A 235 38.18 34.44 18.97
C GLN A 235 37.30 33.27 19.45
N LYS A 236 36.39 32.76 18.61
CA LYS A 236 35.57 31.57 18.91
C LYS A 236 36.44 30.32 19.13
N ILE A 237 37.47 30.12 18.30
CA ILE A 237 38.42 29.00 18.45
C ILE A 237 39.26 29.18 19.73
N ARG A 238 39.69 30.39 20.03
CA ARG A 238 40.45 30.70 21.26
C ARG A 238 39.63 30.38 22.52
N ASN A 239 38.35 30.73 22.53
CA ASN A 239 37.46 30.48 23.66
C ASN A 239 37.16 28.98 23.85
N THR A 240 37.01 28.21 22.77
CA THR A 240 36.81 26.76 22.84
C THR A 240 38.07 25.99 23.26
N LYS A 241 39.27 26.49 22.92
CA LYS A 241 40.54 25.90 23.40
C LYS A 241 40.86 26.24 24.85
N LYS A 242 40.45 27.41 25.35
CA LYS A 242 40.61 27.78 26.77
C LYS A 242 39.82 26.86 27.72
N GLY A 243 38.67 26.33 27.28
CA GLY A 243 37.87 25.38 28.07
C GLY A 243 38.31 23.91 27.98
N LYS A 244 39.44 23.61 27.34
CA LYS A 244 39.99 22.25 27.16
C LYS A 244 41.37 22.05 27.82
N LYS A 245 41.69 22.83 28.85
CA LYS A 245 42.75 22.43 29.78
C LYS A 245 42.15 21.47 30.80
N ASP A 246 42.83 20.35 30.95
CA ASP A 246 42.66 19.26 31.92
C ASP A 246 41.81 18.08 31.43
N GLY A 247 42.53 17.01 31.09
CA GLY A 247 42.02 15.73 30.62
C GLY A 247 43.14 14.91 29.96
N SER A 248 44.30 14.86 30.60
CA SER A 248 45.19 13.69 30.59
C SER A 248 44.52 12.53 31.30
#